data_AF-A0A8T0NVK6-F1
#
_entry.id   AF-A0A8T0NVK6-F1
#
_cell.length_a   1.000
_cell.length_b   1.000
_cell.length_c   1.000
_cell.angle_alpha   90.00
_cell.angle_beta   90.00
_cell.angle_gamma   90.00
#
_symmetry.space_group_name_H-M   'P 1'
#
loop_
_entity.id
_entity.type
_entity.pdbx_description
1 polymer ?
#
loop_
_entity_poly.entity_id
_entity_poly.type
_entity_poly.pdbx_seq_one_letter_code
_entity_poly.pdbx_strand_id
1 'polypeptide(L)'
;MGIALLLVRQLERWFELMGAEYAYMATDRSNEASLRLFTARCGYSKFRTPSLLVHPVHSHRLRAPRRATVVRLGARDAERLYRSRFAHVEFFPADIGDVLDNALSRGTFLAIVDKGGYEWRGVDRFLSSPPASWAVASAWDCGGVFRLEVRGASRLRRAAAAATRALDRVVKWLRVPSVPDFFRPFAGWFVYGLGGDGRDAAVAAEALFASIVNMARGAAAAVAVEVAALDPLRSRIPHWRCLSCAEDLWCMKRLGGHADGWDWARSAPGRSIFVDPREV
;
A
#
# COMPACT_ATOMS: atom_id res chain seq x y z
N MET A 1 34.62 11.25 7.85
CA MET A 1 33.50 10.38 7.39
C MET A 1 32.28 11.24 7.08
N GLY A 2 31.80 11.22 5.83
CA GLY A 2 30.66 12.02 5.36
C GLY A 2 30.02 11.46 4.09
N ILE A 3 30.24 10.17 3.82
CA ILE A 3 29.87 9.51 2.55
C ILE A 3 28.36 9.60 2.32
N ALA A 4 27.54 9.28 3.33
CA ALA A 4 26.09 9.35 3.21
C ALA A 4 25.60 10.77 2.85
N LEU A 5 26.16 11.82 3.47
CA LEU A 5 25.82 13.20 3.15
C LEU A 5 26.21 13.58 1.71
N LEU A 6 27.38 13.14 1.25
CA LEU A 6 27.81 13.36 -0.13
C LEU A 6 26.90 12.65 -1.13
N LEU A 7 26.48 11.42 -0.83
CA LEU A 7 25.55 10.65 -1.65
C LEU A 7 24.18 11.33 -1.74
N VAL A 8 23.61 11.77 -0.61
CA VAL A 8 22.33 12.49 -0.60
C VAL A 8 22.43 13.77 -1.45
N ARG A 9 23.48 14.57 -1.27
CA ARG A 9 23.68 15.80 -2.07
C ARG A 9 23.86 15.52 -3.56
N GLN A 10 24.48 14.41 -3.94
CA GLN A 10 24.62 14.03 -5.34
C GLN A 10 23.29 13.59 -5.95
N LEU A 11 22.46 12.86 -5.19
CA LEU A 11 21.10 12.51 -5.59
C LEU A 11 20.22 13.74 -5.73
N GLU A 12 20.25 14.66 -4.76
CA GLU A 12 19.50 15.94 -4.83
C GLU A 12 19.84 16.73 -6.09
N ARG A 13 21.13 16.88 -6.41
CA ARG A 13 21.56 17.53 -7.66
C ARG A 13 21.02 16.83 -8.89
N TRP A 14 21.01 15.50 -8.89
CA TRP A 14 20.46 14.74 -10.01
C TRP A 14 18.94 14.92 -10.13
N PHE A 15 18.21 14.89 -9.02
CA PHE A 15 16.77 15.15 -9.00
C PHE A 15 16.44 16.54 -9.55
N GLU A 16 17.18 17.58 -9.13
CA GLU A 16 17.02 18.95 -9.65
C GLU A 16 17.27 19.01 -11.18
N LEU A 17 18.31 18.34 -11.67
CA LEU A 17 18.61 18.26 -13.11
C LEU A 17 17.52 17.54 -13.90
N MET A 18 16.85 16.56 -13.29
CA MET A 18 15.72 15.84 -13.89
C MET A 18 14.39 16.58 -13.73
N GLY A 19 14.38 17.77 -13.14
CA GLY A 19 13.19 18.59 -12.97
C GLY A 19 12.29 18.16 -11.80
N ALA A 20 12.80 17.37 -10.85
CA ALA A 20 12.03 17.00 -9.67
C ALA A 20 11.82 18.21 -8.75
N GLU A 21 10.56 18.45 -8.37
CA GLU A 21 10.21 19.55 -7.45
C GLU A 21 10.43 19.19 -5.98
N TYR A 22 10.29 17.90 -5.66
CA TYR A 22 10.37 17.36 -4.31
C TYR A 22 11.26 16.13 -4.28
N ALA A 23 11.98 15.96 -3.16
CA ALA A 23 12.59 14.71 -2.77
C ALA A 23 12.04 14.28 -1.42
N TYR A 24 11.86 12.97 -1.24
CA TYR A 24 11.41 12.42 0.02
C TYR A 24 12.24 11.19 0.41
N MET A 25 12.15 10.81 1.68
CA MET A 25 12.70 9.58 2.21
C MET A 25 11.72 8.99 3.22
N ALA A 26 11.72 7.68 3.35
CA ALA A 26 10.95 6.94 4.34
C ALA A 26 11.91 6.15 5.24
N THR A 27 11.64 6.13 6.53
CA THR A 27 12.41 5.34 7.49
C THR A 27 11.61 5.10 8.77
N ASP A 28 11.89 3.97 9.43
CA ASP A 28 11.38 3.71 10.77
C ASP A 28 11.80 4.83 11.75
N ARG A 29 10.87 5.20 12.66
CA ARG A 29 11.08 6.26 13.67
C ARG A 29 12.27 6.00 14.59
N SER A 30 12.65 4.74 14.80
CA SER A 30 13.80 4.36 15.63
C SER A 30 15.15 4.58 14.95
N ASN A 31 15.18 4.85 13.64
CA ASN A 31 16.41 5.08 12.89
C ASN A 31 16.93 6.53 13.07
N GLU A 32 17.34 6.86 14.29
CA GLU A 32 17.79 8.21 14.65
C GLU A 32 18.92 8.73 13.76
N ALA A 33 19.82 7.85 13.32
CA ALA A 33 20.96 8.22 12.49
C ALA A 33 20.51 8.75 11.12
N SER A 34 19.60 8.03 10.44
CA SER A 34 19.00 8.48 9.18
C SER A 34 18.20 9.76 9.38
N LEU A 35 17.36 9.80 10.42
CA LEU A 35 16.54 10.98 10.71
C LEU A 35 17.38 12.24 10.92
N ARG A 36 18.48 12.16 11.68
CA ARG A 36 19.38 13.31 11.90
C ARG A 36 20.13 13.70 10.63
N LEU A 37 20.53 12.75 9.79
CA LEU A 37 21.15 13.06 8.50
C LEU A 37 20.20 13.92 7.64
N PHE A 38 18.98 13.43 7.41
CA PHE A 38 18.06 14.10 6.51
C PHE A 38 17.49 15.40 7.09
N THR A 39 17.03 15.39 8.34
CA THR A 39 16.36 16.56 8.93
C THR A 39 17.34 17.65 9.40
N ALA A 40 18.47 17.28 10.00
CA ALA A 40 19.41 18.26 10.55
C ALA A 40 20.55 18.64 9.58
N ARG A 41 20.87 17.80 8.58
CA ARG A 41 22.01 18.07 7.66
C ARG A 41 21.60 18.29 6.21
N CYS A 42 20.50 17.72 5.75
CA CYS A 42 20.04 17.85 4.36
C CYS A 42 18.83 18.78 4.19
N GLY A 43 18.19 19.22 5.29
CA GLY A 43 17.10 20.19 5.25
C GLY A 43 15.72 19.60 4.94
N TYR A 44 15.53 18.30 5.19
CA TYR A 44 14.22 17.66 5.05
C TYR A 44 13.34 17.99 6.26
N SER A 45 12.04 18.15 6.01
CA SER A 45 11.02 18.32 7.04
C SER A 45 10.20 17.05 7.20
N LYS A 46 9.69 16.80 8.40
CA LYS A 46 8.71 15.72 8.61
C LYS A 46 7.47 16.01 7.77
N PHE A 47 7.04 15.03 6.98
CA PHE A 47 5.95 15.15 6.04
C PHE A 47 4.77 14.27 6.45
N ARG A 48 4.92 12.94 6.39
CA ARG A 48 3.83 11.99 6.67
C ARG A 48 4.30 10.86 7.56
N THR A 49 3.34 10.14 8.12
CA THR A 49 3.62 8.95 8.93
C THR A 49 2.69 7.79 8.62
N PRO A 50 2.69 7.28 7.38
CA PRO A 50 1.83 6.18 7.00
C PRO A 50 2.15 4.89 7.78
N SER A 51 1.24 3.94 7.71
CA SER A 51 1.39 2.61 8.30
C SER A 51 1.50 1.58 7.20
N LEU A 52 2.60 0.83 7.18
CA LEU A 52 2.74 -0.34 6.33
C LEU A 52 2.09 -1.54 7.01
N LEU A 53 0.95 -1.97 6.49
CA LEU A 53 0.20 -3.12 6.99
C LEU A 53 0.48 -4.34 6.14
N VAL A 54 0.94 -5.42 6.77
CA VAL A 54 1.34 -6.65 6.07
C VAL A 54 0.49 -7.82 6.55
N HIS A 55 -0.10 -8.54 5.60
CA HIS A 55 -0.83 -9.78 5.86
C HIS A 55 -0.14 -10.97 5.16
N PRO A 56 0.20 -12.04 5.90
CA PRO A 56 0.70 -13.27 5.28
C PRO A 56 -0.37 -13.96 4.45
N VAL A 57 0.02 -14.52 3.30
CA VAL A 57 -0.91 -15.28 2.46
C VAL A 57 -0.92 -16.74 2.93
N HIS A 58 -2.04 -17.16 3.51
CA HIS A 58 -2.22 -18.53 4.00
C HIS A 58 -2.70 -19.50 2.93
N SER A 59 -2.62 -20.79 3.23
CA SER A 59 -3.19 -21.81 2.33
C SER A 59 -4.72 -21.80 2.34
N HIS A 60 -5.35 -21.43 3.46
CA HIS A 60 -6.79 -21.21 3.56
C HIS A 60 -7.19 -19.81 3.06
N ARG A 61 -8.49 -19.63 2.79
CA ARG A 61 -9.02 -18.33 2.33
C ARG A 61 -9.36 -17.42 3.52
N LEU A 62 -9.05 -16.13 3.37
CA LEU A 62 -9.55 -15.10 4.27
C LEU A 62 -11.05 -14.88 4.02
N ARG A 63 -11.83 -14.71 5.08
CA ARG A 63 -13.28 -14.51 4.98
C ARG A 63 -13.58 -13.03 4.77
N ALA A 64 -14.03 -12.68 3.56
CA ALA A 64 -14.53 -11.34 3.29
C ALA A 64 -15.88 -11.08 4.00
N PRO A 65 -16.18 -9.83 4.37
CA PRO A 65 -17.51 -9.42 4.85
C PRO A 65 -18.62 -9.79 3.85
N ARG A 66 -19.64 -10.52 4.30
CA ARG A 66 -20.73 -11.02 3.43
C ARG A 66 -21.62 -9.93 2.82
N ARG A 67 -21.63 -8.74 3.42
CA ARG A 67 -22.42 -7.58 2.98
C ARG A 67 -21.74 -6.74 1.90
N ALA A 68 -20.51 -7.11 1.51
CA ALA A 68 -19.75 -6.41 0.50
C ALA A 68 -19.70 -7.25 -0.78
N THR A 69 -19.98 -6.61 -1.92
CA THR A 69 -19.77 -7.20 -3.25
C THR A 69 -18.51 -6.62 -3.83
N VAL A 70 -17.61 -7.47 -4.34
CA VAL A 70 -16.35 -7.05 -4.97
C VAL A 70 -16.43 -7.32 -6.46
N VAL A 71 -16.18 -6.29 -7.26
CA VAL A 71 -16.12 -6.37 -8.72
C VAL A 71 -14.75 -5.93 -9.22
N ARG A 72 -14.27 -6.54 -10.29
CA ARG A 72 -13.05 -6.09 -10.99
C ARG A 72 -13.44 -5.03 -12.02
N LEU A 73 -12.72 -3.92 -12.04
CA LEU A 73 -12.94 -2.84 -12.99
C LEU A 73 -12.10 -3.06 -14.26
N GLY A 74 -12.61 -2.57 -15.39
CA GLY A 74 -11.80 -2.40 -16.60
C GLY A 74 -10.81 -1.24 -16.44
N ALA A 75 -9.68 -1.26 -17.15
CA ALA A 75 -8.61 -0.28 -17.01
C ALA A 75 -9.10 1.17 -17.16
N ARG A 76 -9.91 1.45 -18.20
CA ARG A 76 -10.49 2.78 -18.44
C ARG A 76 -11.41 3.25 -17.30
N ASP A 77 -12.24 2.36 -16.77
CA ASP A 77 -13.13 2.67 -15.65
C ASP A 77 -12.34 2.93 -14.36
N ALA A 78 -11.31 2.12 -14.11
CA ALA A 78 -10.40 2.26 -12.98
C ALA A 78 -9.65 3.59 -13.03
N GLU A 79 -9.09 3.95 -14.18
CA GLU A 79 -8.36 5.22 -14.37
C GLU A 79 -9.27 6.42 -14.08
N ARG A 80 -10.47 6.46 -14.66
CA ARG A 80 -11.42 7.55 -14.44
C ARG A 80 -11.83 7.67 -12.98
N LEU A 81 -12.10 6.54 -12.32
CA LEU A 81 -12.42 6.52 -10.90
C LEU A 81 -11.24 7.02 -10.06
N TYR A 82 -10.01 6.59 -10.38
CA TYR A 82 -8.80 7.00 -9.66
C TYR A 82 -8.54 8.49 -9.83
N ARG A 83 -8.62 9.02 -11.06
CA ARG A 83 -8.49 10.46 -11.31
C ARG A 83 -9.56 11.24 -10.55
N SER A 84 -10.81 10.80 -10.56
CA SER A 84 -11.87 11.46 -9.79
C SER A 84 -11.63 11.41 -8.28
N ARG A 85 -11.06 10.32 -7.74
CA ARG A 85 -10.92 10.12 -6.29
C ARG A 85 -9.64 10.71 -5.71
N PHE A 86 -8.54 10.66 -6.46
CA PHE A 86 -7.19 10.91 -5.98
C PHE A 86 -6.49 12.09 -6.67
N ALA A 87 -7.13 12.84 -7.58
CA ALA A 87 -6.51 13.99 -8.27
C ALA A 87 -5.88 15.04 -7.33
N HIS A 88 -6.36 15.12 -6.09
CA HIS A 88 -5.84 16.05 -5.07
C HIS A 88 -5.18 15.32 -3.89
N VAL A 89 -4.86 14.04 -4.05
CA VAL A 89 -4.11 13.24 -3.06
C VAL A 89 -2.63 13.29 -3.42
N GLU A 90 -1.82 13.39 -2.38
CA GLU A 90 -0.36 13.50 -2.50
C GLU A 90 0.22 12.27 -3.18
N PHE A 91 1.23 12.51 -4.04
CA PHE A 91 1.89 11.50 -4.87
C PHE A 91 0.98 10.76 -5.85
N PHE A 92 -0.22 11.26 -6.14
CA PHE A 92 -1.05 10.65 -7.18
C PHE A 92 -0.36 10.83 -8.56
N PRO A 93 -0.02 9.74 -9.27
CA PRO A 93 0.73 9.83 -10.51
C PRO A 93 -0.11 10.42 -11.64
N ALA A 94 0.46 11.38 -12.38
CA ALA A 94 -0.19 11.97 -13.55
C ALA A 94 -0.48 10.92 -14.64
N ASP A 95 0.39 9.92 -14.73
CA ASP A 95 0.39 8.77 -15.65
C ASP A 95 -0.27 7.53 -15.03
N ILE A 96 -1.26 7.69 -14.13
CA ILE A 96 -1.93 6.55 -13.47
C ILE A 96 -2.43 5.47 -14.44
N GLY A 97 -2.81 5.82 -15.67
CA GLY A 97 -3.19 4.85 -16.71
C GLY A 97 -2.07 3.84 -17.00
N ASP A 98 -0.83 4.31 -17.13
CA ASP A 98 0.35 3.46 -17.39
C ASP A 98 0.65 2.53 -16.20
N VAL A 99 0.41 2.99 -14.98
CA VAL A 99 0.53 2.17 -13.75
C VAL A 99 -0.53 1.07 -13.74
N LEU A 100 -1.77 1.38 -14.14
CA LEU A 100 -2.86 0.42 -14.17
C LEU A 100 -2.71 -0.62 -15.30
N ASP A 101 -2.18 -0.21 -16.45
CA ASP A 101 -1.95 -1.07 -17.62
C ASP A 101 -0.65 -1.89 -17.55
N ASN A 102 0.20 -1.63 -16.55
CA ASN A 102 1.44 -2.37 -16.35
C ASN A 102 1.19 -3.88 -16.13
N ALA A 103 2.05 -4.73 -16.70
CA ALA A 103 1.96 -6.19 -16.57
C ALA A 103 2.07 -6.72 -15.12
N LEU A 104 2.66 -5.94 -14.21
CA LEU A 104 2.74 -6.25 -12.79
C LEU A 104 1.45 -5.86 -12.04
N SER A 105 0.60 -5.02 -12.62
CA SER A 105 -0.73 -4.76 -12.08
C SER A 105 -1.61 -6.01 -12.23
N ARG A 106 -2.18 -6.44 -11.11
CA ARG A 106 -3.09 -7.59 -11.01
C ARG A 106 -4.56 -7.18 -11.12
N GLY A 107 -4.80 -5.89 -11.35
CA GLY A 107 -6.11 -5.29 -11.60
C GLY A 107 -6.59 -4.37 -10.48
N THR A 108 -7.66 -3.65 -10.79
CA THR A 108 -8.37 -2.76 -9.88
C THR A 108 -9.69 -3.37 -9.47
N PHE A 109 -10.03 -3.25 -8.19
CA PHE A 109 -11.20 -3.85 -7.61
C PHE A 109 -11.99 -2.79 -6.84
N LEU A 110 -13.32 -2.84 -6.99
CA LEU A 110 -14.27 -1.99 -6.29
C LEU A 110 -15.11 -2.87 -5.38
N ALA A 111 -15.18 -2.53 -4.09
CA ALA A 111 -16.08 -3.14 -3.14
C ALA A 111 -17.20 -2.18 -2.79
N ILE A 112 -18.42 -2.72 -2.72
CA ILE A 112 -19.62 -1.94 -2.45
C ILE A 112 -20.38 -2.63 -1.34
N VAL A 113 -20.74 -1.84 -0.33
CA VAL A 113 -21.60 -2.26 0.77
C VAL A 113 -22.96 -1.61 0.55
N ASP A 114 -23.90 -2.39 0.04
CA ASP A 114 -25.26 -1.95 -0.22
C ASP A 114 -26.26 -3.03 0.19
N LYS A 115 -27.33 -2.61 0.85
CA LYS A 115 -28.41 -3.50 1.30
C LYS A 115 -29.32 -3.93 0.13
N GLY A 116 -29.37 -3.15 -0.95
CA GLY A 116 -30.23 -3.41 -2.11
C GLY A 116 -29.61 -4.28 -3.21
N GLY A 117 -28.32 -4.63 -3.09
CA GLY A 117 -27.56 -5.27 -4.15
C GLY A 117 -27.21 -4.25 -5.25
N TYR A 118 -25.95 -3.85 -5.31
CA TYR A 118 -25.47 -2.94 -6.33
C TYR A 118 -25.00 -3.71 -7.57
N GLU A 119 -25.46 -3.28 -8.74
CA GLU A 119 -24.99 -3.78 -10.03
C GLU A 119 -24.04 -2.76 -10.67
N TRP A 120 -22.82 -3.20 -11.01
CA TRP A 120 -21.87 -2.36 -11.74
C TRP A 120 -22.35 -2.10 -13.17
N ARG A 121 -22.56 -0.82 -13.51
CA ARG A 121 -23.04 -0.37 -14.83
C ARG A 121 -22.10 0.64 -15.50
N GLY A 122 -20.81 0.58 -15.14
CA GLY A 122 -19.78 1.49 -15.66
C GLY A 122 -19.53 2.71 -14.78
N VAL A 123 -18.37 3.33 -15.00
CA VAL A 123 -17.86 4.41 -14.13
C VAL A 123 -18.69 5.69 -14.21
N ASP A 124 -19.29 6.01 -15.35
CA ASP A 124 -20.12 7.22 -15.51
C ASP A 124 -21.27 7.23 -14.51
N ARG A 125 -22.05 6.13 -14.47
CA ARG A 125 -23.16 6.00 -13.53
C ARG A 125 -22.69 6.00 -12.08
N PHE A 126 -21.55 5.35 -11.82
CA PHE A 126 -20.97 5.32 -10.47
C PHE A 126 -20.58 6.72 -9.99
N LEU A 127 -19.95 7.53 -10.82
CA LEU A 127 -19.52 8.88 -10.45
C LEU A 127 -20.71 9.86 -10.34
N SER A 128 -21.75 9.70 -11.16
CA SER A 128 -22.96 10.53 -11.06
C SER A 128 -23.83 10.21 -9.84
N SER A 129 -23.89 8.94 -9.43
CA SER A 129 -24.71 8.49 -8.30
C SER A 129 -24.05 7.29 -7.61
N PRO A 130 -22.99 7.53 -6.80
CA PRO A 130 -22.26 6.46 -6.14
C PRO A 130 -23.14 5.77 -5.08
N PRO A 131 -22.89 4.48 -4.80
CA PRO A 131 -23.54 3.78 -3.70
C PRO A 131 -23.16 4.40 -2.35
N ALA A 132 -23.99 4.15 -1.33
CA ALA A 132 -23.84 4.77 -0.02
C ALA A 132 -22.52 4.46 0.71
N SER A 133 -21.89 3.33 0.40
CA SER A 133 -20.57 2.97 0.95
C SER A 133 -19.79 2.08 0.00
N TRP A 134 -18.54 2.46 -0.28
CA TRP A 134 -17.67 1.77 -1.21
C TRP A 134 -16.20 1.97 -0.87
N ALA A 135 -15.36 1.11 -1.43
CA ALA A 135 -13.91 1.27 -1.46
C ALA A 135 -13.36 0.76 -2.79
N VAL A 136 -12.21 1.28 -3.21
CA VAL A 136 -11.46 0.87 -4.39
C VAL A 136 -10.00 0.65 -4.02
N ALA A 137 -9.35 -0.33 -4.65
CA ALA A 137 -7.91 -0.54 -4.56
C ALA A 137 -7.41 -1.35 -5.76
N SER A 138 -6.12 -1.27 -6.05
CA SER A 138 -5.43 -2.08 -7.05
C SER A 138 -4.36 -2.93 -6.39
N ALA A 139 -3.96 -4.01 -7.06
CA ALA A 139 -2.92 -4.91 -6.58
C ALA A 139 -1.76 -4.96 -7.56
N TRP A 140 -0.54 -5.01 -7.05
CA TRP A 140 0.71 -5.07 -7.81
C TRP A 140 1.55 -6.27 -7.39
N ASP A 141 2.17 -6.94 -8.34
CA ASP A 141 3.07 -8.07 -8.08
C ASP A 141 4.53 -7.65 -8.04
N CYS A 142 5.06 -7.45 -6.84
CA CYS A 142 6.47 -7.12 -6.62
C CYS A 142 7.41 -8.27 -7.03
N GLY A 143 6.90 -9.52 -7.13
CA GLY A 143 7.67 -10.70 -7.50
C GLY A 143 8.27 -10.66 -8.92
N GLY A 144 7.76 -9.77 -9.78
CA GLY A 144 8.34 -9.50 -11.10
C GLY A 144 9.59 -8.60 -11.07
N VAL A 145 9.86 -7.93 -9.94
CA VAL A 145 11.00 -7.01 -9.77
C VAL A 145 12.01 -7.56 -8.77
N PHE A 146 11.56 -8.01 -7.60
CA PHE A 146 12.44 -8.51 -6.55
C PHE A 146 11.80 -9.65 -5.75
N ARG A 147 12.64 -10.32 -4.95
CA ARG A 147 12.21 -11.29 -3.95
C ARG A 147 12.77 -10.93 -2.59
N LEU A 148 11.98 -11.18 -1.56
CA LEU A 148 12.33 -10.93 -0.17
C LEU A 148 12.78 -12.22 0.50
N GLU A 149 13.64 -12.10 1.51
CA GLU A 149 14.07 -13.22 2.36
C GLU A 149 14.34 -12.70 3.77
N VAL A 150 13.63 -13.24 4.76
CA VAL A 150 13.87 -12.93 6.17
C VAL A 150 15.05 -13.76 6.65
N ARG A 151 16.17 -13.08 6.88
CA ARG A 151 17.39 -13.67 7.45
C ARG A 151 17.47 -13.46 8.96
N GLY A 152 18.39 -14.18 9.62
CA GLY A 152 18.64 -14.03 11.06
C GLY A 152 17.70 -14.80 12.01
N ALA A 153 16.68 -15.49 11.51
CA ALA A 153 15.83 -16.33 12.37
C ALA A 153 16.55 -17.62 12.82
N SER A 154 16.45 -17.95 14.11
CA SER A 154 17.02 -19.17 14.71
C SER A 154 16.40 -20.45 14.14
N ARG A 155 17.12 -21.58 14.22
CA ARG A 155 16.65 -22.89 13.74
C ARG A 155 15.32 -23.30 14.38
N LEU A 156 15.14 -23.04 15.68
CA LEU A 156 13.90 -23.32 16.41
C LEU A 156 12.72 -22.52 15.85
N ARG A 157 12.89 -21.21 15.58
CA ARG A 157 11.83 -20.39 14.97
C ARG A 157 11.46 -20.87 13.57
N ARG A 158 12.46 -21.27 12.77
CA ARG A 158 12.23 -21.84 11.43
C ARG A 158 11.45 -23.15 11.50
N ALA A 159 11.80 -24.04 12.44
CA ALA A 159 11.10 -25.31 12.65
C ALA A 159 9.66 -25.10 13.12
N ALA A 160 9.43 -24.20 14.08
CA ALA A 160 8.10 -23.85 14.55
C ALA A 160 7.21 -23.29 13.42
N ALA A 161 7.76 -22.39 12.60
CA ALA A 161 7.06 -21.88 11.42
C ALA A 161 6.76 -22.98 10.38
N ALA A 162 7.67 -23.93 10.17
CA ALA A 162 7.43 -25.07 9.29
C ALA A 162 6.29 -25.96 9.81
N ALA A 163 6.22 -26.19 11.13
CA ALA A 163 5.14 -26.94 11.76
C ALA A 163 3.77 -26.25 11.61
N THR A 164 3.70 -24.93 11.82
CA THR A 164 2.43 -24.19 11.63
C THR A 164 1.95 -24.23 10.18
N ARG A 165 2.87 -24.19 9.21
CA ARG A 165 2.54 -24.39 7.78
C ARG A 165 2.02 -25.78 7.46
N ALA A 166 2.66 -26.81 8.00
CA ALA A 166 2.23 -28.19 7.79
C ALA A 166 0.80 -28.39 8.34
N LEU A 167 0.54 -27.86 9.54
CA LEU A 167 -0.79 -27.94 10.16
C LEU A 167 -1.87 -27.22 9.34
N ASP A 168 -1.59 -26.01 8.84
CA ASP A 168 -2.54 -25.25 8.02
C ASP A 168 -2.86 -25.95 6.69
N ARG A 169 -1.90 -26.64 6.09
CA ARG A 169 -2.12 -27.41 4.85
C ARG A 169 -3.04 -28.63 5.08
N VAL A 170 -2.89 -29.30 6.22
CA VAL A 170 -3.65 -30.53 6.55
C VAL A 170 -5.03 -30.18 7.07
N VAL A 171 -5.14 -29.16 7.93
CA VAL A 171 -6.35 -28.84 8.68
C VAL A 171 -6.90 -27.46 8.30
N LYS A 172 -7.21 -27.27 7.01
CA LYS A 172 -7.64 -25.98 6.45
C LYS A 172 -8.91 -25.41 7.10
N TRP A 173 -9.77 -26.25 7.68
CA TRP A 173 -11.00 -25.80 8.36
C TRP A 173 -10.73 -25.07 9.67
N LEU A 174 -9.61 -25.36 10.36
CA LEU A 174 -9.20 -24.66 11.59
C LEU A 174 -8.59 -23.28 11.32
N ARG A 175 -8.24 -22.98 10.05
CA ARG A 175 -7.69 -21.67 9.63
C ARG A 175 -6.55 -21.21 10.53
N VAL A 176 -5.62 -22.12 10.78
CA VAL A 176 -4.50 -21.86 11.68
C VAL A 176 -3.69 -20.69 11.11
N PRO A 177 -3.38 -19.65 11.90
CA PRO A 177 -2.53 -18.54 11.47
C PRO A 177 -1.10 -19.07 11.24
N SER A 178 -0.82 -19.52 10.02
CA SER A 178 0.45 -20.12 9.64
C SER A 178 1.41 -19.05 9.13
N VAL A 179 2.68 -19.13 9.54
CA VAL A 179 3.72 -18.23 9.04
C VAL A 179 4.16 -18.76 7.66
N PRO A 180 3.97 -18.02 6.56
CA PRO A 180 4.49 -18.40 5.25
C PRO A 180 6.00 -18.64 5.31
N ASP A 181 6.58 -19.30 4.30
CA ASP A 181 8.02 -19.57 4.32
C ASP A 181 8.82 -18.33 3.94
N PHE A 182 8.88 -17.36 4.86
CA PHE A 182 9.64 -16.13 4.69
C PHE A 182 11.16 -16.34 4.76
N PHE A 183 11.63 -17.55 5.11
CA PHE A 183 13.05 -17.88 5.25
C PHE A 183 13.69 -18.36 3.93
N ARG A 184 12.92 -18.37 2.85
CA ARG A 184 13.37 -18.60 1.47
C ARG A 184 12.89 -17.44 0.60
N PRO A 185 13.54 -17.18 -0.55
CA PRO A 185 13.12 -16.10 -1.44
C PRO A 185 11.64 -16.19 -1.82
N PHE A 186 10.87 -15.16 -1.46
CA PHE A 186 9.43 -15.10 -1.68
C PHE A 186 9.03 -13.82 -2.42
N ALA A 187 7.90 -13.89 -3.13
CA ALA A 187 7.25 -12.72 -3.74
C ALA A 187 6.20 -12.14 -2.78
N GLY A 188 6.03 -10.83 -2.83
CA GLY A 188 4.94 -10.10 -2.17
C GLY A 188 4.05 -9.42 -3.20
N TRP A 189 2.79 -9.18 -2.86
CA TRP A 189 1.96 -8.22 -3.57
C TRP A 189 1.82 -6.94 -2.76
N PHE A 190 1.73 -5.81 -3.45
CA PHE A 190 1.47 -4.50 -2.86
C PHE A 190 0.11 -3.98 -3.32
N VAL A 191 -0.74 -3.56 -2.38
CA VAL A 191 -2.02 -2.93 -2.65
C VAL A 191 -1.82 -1.42 -2.66
N TYR A 192 -2.26 -0.78 -3.73
CA TYR A 192 -2.08 0.66 -3.95
C TYR A 192 -3.39 1.33 -4.37
N GLY A 193 -3.44 2.65 -4.23
CA GLY A 193 -4.63 3.45 -4.52
C GLY A 193 -5.83 3.03 -3.67
N LEU A 194 -5.62 2.70 -2.40
CA LEU A 194 -6.72 2.41 -1.49
C LEU A 194 -7.48 3.71 -1.18
N GLY A 195 -8.77 3.71 -1.49
CA GLY A 195 -9.66 4.82 -1.17
C GLY A 195 -11.09 4.34 -1.05
N GLY A 196 -11.96 5.18 -0.50
CA GLY A 196 -13.35 4.83 -0.30
C GLY A 196 -14.14 5.98 0.28
N ASP A 197 -15.45 5.81 0.33
CA ASP A 197 -16.38 6.79 0.89
C ASP A 197 -17.61 6.09 1.48
N GLY A 198 -18.26 6.76 2.44
CA GLY A 198 -19.41 6.26 3.17
C GLY A 198 -19.12 5.65 4.53
N ARG A 199 -20.20 5.41 5.29
CA ARG A 199 -20.13 4.92 6.69
C ARG A 199 -19.53 3.52 6.82
N ASP A 200 -19.75 2.66 5.82
CA ASP A 200 -19.23 1.30 5.77
C ASP A 200 -18.01 1.16 4.84
N ALA A 201 -17.33 2.26 4.47
CA ALA A 201 -16.18 2.22 3.58
C ALA A 201 -15.04 1.32 4.11
N ALA A 202 -14.80 1.33 5.42
CA ALA A 202 -13.80 0.44 6.03
C ALA A 202 -14.19 -1.05 5.90
N VAL A 203 -15.49 -1.38 5.90
CA VAL A 203 -15.97 -2.75 5.64
C VAL A 203 -15.76 -3.12 4.18
N ALA A 204 -15.98 -2.19 3.25
CA ALA A 204 -15.68 -2.37 1.84
C ALA A 204 -14.16 -2.59 1.62
N ALA A 205 -13.31 -1.81 2.27
CA ALA A 205 -11.85 -1.96 2.22
C ALA A 205 -11.37 -3.31 2.77
N GLU A 206 -11.95 -3.78 3.89
CA GLU A 206 -11.70 -5.12 4.42
C GLU A 206 -12.04 -6.21 3.39
N ALA A 207 -13.18 -6.06 2.68
CA ALA A 207 -13.59 -7.00 1.64
C ALA A 207 -12.65 -7.00 0.43
N LEU A 208 -12.19 -5.81 -0.01
CA LEU A 208 -11.19 -5.69 -1.06
C LEU A 208 -9.89 -6.39 -0.68
N PHE A 209 -9.34 -6.03 0.47
CA PHE A 209 -8.06 -6.55 0.91
C PHE A 209 -8.12 -8.06 1.09
N ALA A 210 -9.20 -8.59 1.67
CA ALA A 210 -9.42 -10.03 1.78
C ALA A 210 -9.52 -10.73 0.40
N SER A 211 -10.20 -10.12 -0.57
CA SER A 211 -10.27 -10.65 -1.94
C SER A 211 -8.90 -10.67 -2.61
N ILE A 212 -8.11 -9.61 -2.47
CA ILE A 212 -6.75 -9.53 -3.03
C ILE A 212 -5.83 -10.57 -2.37
N VAL A 213 -5.85 -10.69 -1.04
CA VAL A 213 -5.10 -11.74 -0.31
C VAL A 213 -5.48 -13.13 -0.82
N ASN A 214 -6.76 -13.37 -1.07
CA ASN A 214 -7.23 -14.64 -1.61
C ASN A 214 -6.78 -14.90 -3.05
N MET A 215 -6.66 -13.85 -3.87
CA MET A 215 -6.13 -13.93 -5.24
C MET A 215 -4.63 -14.19 -5.27
N ALA A 216 -3.88 -13.62 -4.33
CA ALA A 216 -2.44 -13.80 -4.21
C ALA A 216 -2.01 -15.23 -3.82
N ARG A 217 -2.96 -16.09 -3.42
CA ARG A 217 -2.69 -17.48 -2.99
C ARG A 217 -2.00 -18.27 -4.09
N GLY A 218 -0.79 -18.75 -3.79
CA GLY A 218 0.04 -19.51 -4.72
C GLY A 218 0.98 -18.66 -5.57
N ALA A 219 0.80 -17.33 -5.59
CA ALA A 219 1.67 -16.39 -6.29
C ALA A 219 2.58 -15.61 -5.33
N ALA A 220 2.04 -15.18 -4.19
CA ALA A 220 2.75 -14.39 -3.18
C ALA A 220 2.68 -15.03 -1.79
N ALA A 221 3.68 -14.73 -0.95
CA ALA A 221 3.71 -15.13 0.46
C ALA A 221 3.13 -14.06 1.39
N ALA A 222 3.06 -12.80 0.96
CA ALA A 222 2.49 -11.69 1.73
C ALA A 222 1.81 -10.68 0.81
N VAL A 223 0.82 -9.99 1.35
CA VAL A 223 0.21 -8.79 0.75
C VAL A 223 0.44 -7.63 1.71
N ALA A 224 0.97 -6.54 1.20
CA ALA A 224 1.19 -5.31 1.95
C ALA A 224 0.31 -4.17 1.40
N VAL A 225 -0.02 -3.21 2.25
CA VAL A 225 -0.64 -1.94 1.87
C VAL A 225 -0.06 -0.85 2.77
N GLU A 226 0.20 0.31 2.20
CA GLU A 226 0.60 1.48 2.96
C GLU A 226 -0.55 2.48 3.02
N VAL A 227 -0.92 2.89 4.23
CA VAL A 227 -2.10 3.74 4.46
C VAL A 227 -1.75 4.95 5.30
N ALA A 228 -2.37 6.10 5.04
CA ALA A 228 -2.14 7.30 5.83
C ALA A 228 -2.54 7.08 7.30
N ALA A 229 -1.84 7.74 8.23
CA ALA A 229 -2.08 7.61 9.67
C ALA A 229 -3.55 7.85 10.06
N LEU A 230 -4.19 8.82 9.38
CA LEU A 230 -5.56 9.29 9.64
C LEU A 230 -6.59 8.65 8.71
N ASP A 231 -6.21 7.67 7.90
CA ASP A 231 -7.15 7.01 6.98
C ASP A 231 -8.12 6.13 7.78
N PRO A 232 -9.45 6.39 7.74
CA PRO A 232 -10.42 5.58 8.46
C PRO A 232 -10.48 4.12 7.98
N LEU A 233 -10.10 3.85 6.73
CA LEU A 233 -10.12 2.51 6.13
C LEU A 233 -9.13 1.57 6.83
N ARG A 234 -8.01 2.11 7.34
CA ARG A 234 -6.97 1.40 8.11
C ARG A 234 -7.55 0.53 9.22
N SER A 235 -8.61 0.99 9.89
CA SER A 235 -9.18 0.37 11.09
C SER A 235 -9.65 -1.09 10.89
N ARG A 236 -9.96 -1.49 9.65
CA ARG A 236 -10.49 -2.83 9.34
C ARG A 236 -9.60 -3.65 8.41
N ILE A 237 -8.44 -3.13 8.00
CA ILE A 237 -7.53 -3.89 7.14
C ILE A 237 -6.91 -5.03 7.95
N PRO A 238 -7.13 -6.31 7.57
CA PRO A 238 -6.57 -7.43 8.29
C PRO A 238 -5.06 -7.47 8.05
N HIS A 239 -4.27 -7.53 9.13
CA HIS A 239 -2.80 -7.56 9.07
C HIS A 239 -2.20 -8.21 10.32
N TRP A 240 -0.92 -8.57 10.23
CA TRP A 240 -0.15 -9.11 11.34
C TRP A 240 0.76 -8.02 11.91
N ARG A 241 0.52 -7.63 13.17
CA ARG A 241 1.28 -6.56 13.84
C ARG A 241 2.78 -6.79 13.84
N CYS A 242 3.24 -8.03 13.97
CA CYS A 242 4.67 -8.37 13.98
C CYS A 242 5.36 -8.23 12.61
N LEU A 243 4.60 -8.13 11.52
CA LEU A 243 5.11 -7.92 10.17
C LEU A 243 4.84 -6.49 9.66
N SER A 244 4.05 -5.71 10.40
CA SER A 244 3.59 -4.39 10.00
C SER A 244 4.40 -3.31 10.70
N CYS A 245 4.63 -2.18 10.02
CA CYS A 245 5.17 -0.99 10.64
C CYS A 245 4.01 -0.06 11.02
N ALA A 246 3.85 0.19 12.33
CA ALA A 246 2.73 0.98 12.83
C ALA A 246 2.80 2.43 12.36
N GLU A 247 3.99 3.00 12.26
CA GLU A 247 4.19 4.37 11.80
C GLU A 247 5.59 4.51 11.15
N ASP A 248 5.63 4.41 9.83
CA ASP A 248 6.80 4.83 9.06
C ASP A 248 6.93 6.36 9.14
N LEU A 249 8.14 6.91 9.03
CA LEU A 249 8.35 8.37 9.06
C LEU A 249 8.87 8.83 7.70
N TRP A 250 7.99 9.55 7.00
CA TRP A 250 8.31 10.15 5.72
C TRP A 250 8.75 11.59 5.94
N CYS A 251 9.91 11.93 5.39
CA CYS A 251 10.45 13.28 5.39
C CYS A 251 10.54 13.78 3.95
N MET A 252 10.23 15.04 3.72
CA MET A 252 10.22 15.66 2.39
C MET A 252 11.05 16.95 2.40
N LYS A 253 11.72 17.22 1.29
CA LYS A 253 12.41 18.45 0.97
C LYS A 253 11.93 18.94 -0.39
N ARG A 254 11.62 20.23 -0.47
CA ARG A 254 11.42 20.91 -1.75
C ARG A 254 12.79 21.24 -2.36
N LEU A 255 13.00 20.85 -3.61
CA LEU A 255 14.26 21.05 -4.33
C LEU A 255 14.21 22.30 -5.24
N GLY A 256 13.04 22.67 -5.77
CA GLY A 256 12.87 23.84 -6.64
C GLY A 256 11.42 24.33 -6.81
N GLY A 257 11.24 25.45 -7.54
CA GLY A 257 9.94 26.01 -7.96
C GLY A 257 9.60 27.39 -7.38
N HIS A 258 8.85 28.21 -8.13
CA HIS A 258 8.40 29.56 -7.74
C HIS A 258 7.61 29.50 -6.40
N ALA A 259 7.81 30.50 -5.54
CA ALA A 259 7.33 30.51 -4.16
C ALA A 259 5.80 30.68 -4.01
N ASP A 260 5.07 30.73 -5.11
CA ASP A 260 3.66 31.16 -5.14
C ASP A 260 2.66 30.00 -5.02
N GLY A 261 3.15 28.77 -4.78
CA GLY A 261 2.35 27.54 -4.71
C GLY A 261 2.27 26.90 -3.32
N TRP A 262 1.26 26.06 -3.12
CA TRP A 262 1.04 25.24 -1.92
C TRP A 262 2.19 24.24 -1.71
N ASP A 263 2.94 24.38 -0.62
CA ASP A 263 4.08 23.51 -0.30
C ASP A 263 3.65 22.21 0.40
N TRP A 264 3.76 21.07 -0.31
CA TRP A 264 3.45 19.75 0.25
C TRP A 264 4.23 19.47 1.53
N ALA A 265 5.52 19.86 1.59
CA ALA A 265 6.38 19.61 2.74
C ALA A 265 5.87 20.27 4.04
N ARG A 266 4.98 21.27 3.94
CA ARG A 266 4.39 22.01 5.07
C ARG A 266 2.89 21.77 5.25
N SER A 267 2.28 21.01 4.36
CA SER A 267 0.84 20.77 4.38
C SER A 267 0.42 19.86 5.54
N ALA A 268 -0.79 20.08 6.07
CA ALA A 268 -1.35 19.26 7.13
C ALA A 268 -1.61 17.81 6.62
N PRO A 269 -1.39 16.77 7.45
CA PRO A 269 -1.62 15.39 7.05
C PRO A 269 -3.05 15.14 6.56
N GLY A 270 -3.17 14.62 5.35
CA GLY A 270 -4.43 14.19 4.77
C GLY A 270 -4.98 12.90 5.38
N ARG A 271 -6.21 12.55 5.01
CA ARG A 271 -6.85 11.26 5.33
C ARG A 271 -6.53 10.15 4.33
N SER A 272 -5.68 10.43 3.35
CA SER A 272 -5.23 9.49 2.33
C SER A 272 -3.86 9.93 1.84
N ILE A 273 -3.08 8.97 1.36
CA ILE A 273 -1.81 9.16 0.68
C ILE A 273 -1.78 8.13 -0.45
N PHE A 274 -1.31 8.53 -1.63
CA PHE A 274 -1.07 7.58 -2.70
C PHE A 274 0.37 7.10 -2.60
N VAL A 275 0.59 5.79 -2.73
CA VAL A 275 1.93 5.20 -2.83
C VAL A 275 2.00 4.53 -4.18
N ASP A 276 2.90 5.01 -5.03
CA ASP A 276 3.08 4.46 -6.37
C ASP A 276 3.70 3.06 -6.25
N PRO A 277 3.06 2.01 -6.79
CA PRO A 277 3.57 0.65 -6.66
C PRO A 277 4.92 0.43 -7.36
N ARG A 278 5.35 1.35 -8.24
CA ARG A 278 6.68 1.33 -8.89
C ARG A 278 7.82 1.72 -7.94
N GLU A 279 7.50 2.37 -6.82
CA GLU A 279 8.46 2.80 -5.80
C GLU A 279 8.72 1.71 -4.74
N VAL A 280 7.96 0.62 -4.79
CA VAL A 280 7.98 -0.49 -3.82
C VAL A 280 8.88 -1.63 -4.30
#